data_AF-A0A3D3TDY6-F1
#
_entry.id   AF-A0A3D3TDY6-F1
#
_cell.length_a   1.000
_cell.length_b   1.000
_cell.length_c   1.000
_cell.angle_alpha   90.00
_cell.angle_beta   90.00
_cell.angle_gamma   90.00
#
_symmetry.space_group_name_H-M   'P 1'
#
loop_
_entity.id
_entity.type
_entity.pdbx_description
1 polymer ?
#
loop_
_entity_poly.entity_id
_entity_poly.type
_entity_poly.pdbx_seq_one_letter_code
_entity_poly.pdbx_strand_id
1 'polypeptide(L)'
;PGNLKIDTSPGAFIVTEVTHTVNKEGHYSNEFKGVRAALGYIPVHRVKLPVTAPQRATVLSNADPEGKGRIQVQMQFQKYSGKETNWIRVLSPDAGGTGHVPKNRGYVFIPE
;
A
#
# COMPACT_ATOMS: atom_id res chain seq x y z
N PRO A 1 5.41 -9.67 -49.44
CA PRO A 1 4.14 -9.39 -48.73
C PRO A 1 3.43 -10.71 -48.38
N GLY A 2 3.73 -11.27 -47.20
CA GLY A 2 3.18 -12.54 -46.72
C GLY A 2 1.88 -12.30 -45.94
N ASN A 3 0.82 -12.98 -46.35
CA ASN A 3 -0.47 -12.96 -45.67
C ASN A 3 -0.33 -13.47 -44.22
N LEU A 4 -0.50 -12.60 -43.24
CA LEU A 4 -0.73 -13.02 -41.86
C LEU A 4 -2.09 -13.73 -41.80
N LYS A 5 -2.08 -14.99 -41.39
CA LYS A 5 -3.29 -15.71 -41.01
C LYS A 5 -3.81 -15.09 -39.72
N ILE A 6 -4.93 -14.38 -39.80
CA ILE A 6 -5.65 -13.90 -38.62
C ILE A 6 -6.30 -15.13 -38.01
N ASP A 7 -5.82 -15.56 -36.83
CA ASP A 7 -6.51 -16.56 -36.04
C ASP A 7 -7.90 -16.01 -35.65
N THR A 8 -8.95 -16.62 -36.20
CA THR A 8 -10.34 -16.25 -35.97
C THR A 8 -10.87 -16.78 -34.65
N SER A 9 -10.08 -17.55 -33.89
CA SER A 9 -10.46 -17.95 -32.54
C SER A 9 -10.57 -16.70 -31.65
N PRO A 10 -11.62 -16.57 -30.81
CA PRO A 10 -11.76 -15.40 -29.93
C PRO A 10 -10.54 -15.18 -29.02
N GLY A 11 -9.72 -16.22 -28.83
CA GLY A 11 -8.64 -16.28 -27.87
C GLY A 11 -9.14 -16.64 -26.47
N ALA A 12 -8.21 -16.82 -25.54
CA ALA A 12 -8.51 -16.98 -24.13
C ALA A 12 -8.70 -15.60 -23.47
N PHE A 13 -9.63 -15.50 -22.52
CA PHE A 13 -9.90 -14.30 -21.72
C PHE A 13 -9.84 -14.63 -20.23
N ILE A 14 -9.35 -13.67 -19.45
CA ILE A 14 -9.48 -13.66 -17.99
C ILE A 14 -10.77 -12.89 -17.70
N VAL A 15 -11.76 -13.59 -17.13
CA VAL A 15 -13.04 -12.98 -16.74
C VAL A 15 -12.82 -12.10 -15.51
N THR A 16 -13.18 -10.83 -15.61
CA THR A 16 -13.07 -9.83 -14.53
C THR A 16 -14.40 -9.54 -13.86
N GLU A 17 -15.51 -9.77 -14.55
CA GLU A 17 -16.87 -9.52 -14.04
C GLU A 17 -17.85 -10.51 -14.66
N VAL A 18 -18.80 -11.00 -13.86
CA VAL A 18 -19.92 -11.82 -14.31
C VAL A 18 -21.20 -11.23 -13.77
N THR A 19 -22.16 -10.96 -14.64
CA THR A 19 -23.50 -10.52 -14.24
C THR A 19 -24.51 -11.62 -14.59
N HIS A 20 -25.22 -12.12 -13.58
CA HIS A 20 -26.27 -13.11 -13.73
C HIS A 20 -27.63 -12.41 -13.63
N THR A 21 -28.51 -12.65 -14.59
CA THR A 21 -29.87 -12.11 -14.58
C THR A 21 -30.87 -13.24 -14.67
N VAL A 22 -31.86 -13.25 -13.78
CA VAL A 22 -33.04 -14.13 -13.87
C VAL A 22 -34.26 -13.24 -14.00
N ASN A 23 -35.01 -13.40 -15.09
CA ASN A 23 -36.23 -12.63 -15.30
C ASN A 23 -37.41 -13.22 -14.49
N LYS A 24 -38.57 -12.53 -14.48
CA LYS A 24 -39.77 -12.98 -13.75
C LYS A 24 -40.36 -14.29 -14.28
N GLU A 25 -40.03 -14.68 -15.50
CA GLU A 25 -40.46 -15.93 -16.15
C GLU A 25 -39.49 -17.08 -15.87
N GLY A 26 -38.40 -16.83 -15.13
CA GLY A 26 -37.39 -17.82 -14.79
C GLY A 26 -36.30 -18.02 -15.85
N HIS A 27 -36.28 -17.22 -16.92
CA HIS A 27 -35.19 -17.26 -17.89
C HIS A 27 -33.91 -16.67 -17.30
N TYR A 28 -32.86 -17.47 -17.36
CA TYR A 28 -31.51 -17.09 -16.94
C TYR A 28 -30.70 -16.58 -18.14
N SER A 29 -30.00 -15.47 -17.94
CA SER A 29 -28.96 -14.97 -18.86
C SER A 29 -27.75 -14.51 -18.07
N ASN A 30 -26.59 -14.49 -18.73
CA ASN A 30 -25.35 -14.02 -18.13
C ASN A 30 -24.50 -13.21 -19.11
N GLU A 31 -23.85 -12.19 -18.57
CA GLU A 31 -22.89 -11.36 -19.27
C GLU A 31 -21.51 -11.53 -18.63
N PHE A 32 -20.50 -11.83 -19.45
CA PHE A 32 -19.11 -11.90 -19.02
C PHE A 32 -18.33 -10.70 -19.57
N LYS A 33 -17.60 -10.01 -18.69
CA LYS A 33 -16.58 -9.03 -19.10
C LYS A 33 -15.21 -9.55 -18.70
N GLY A 34 -14.22 -9.35 -19.57
CA GLY A 34 -12.89 -9.86 -19.34
C GLY A 34 -11.83 -9.18 -20.19
N VAL A 35 -10.58 -9.44 -19.84
CA VAL A 35 -9.38 -8.98 -20.56
C VAL A 35 -8.78 -10.16 -21.30
N ARG A 36 -8.18 -9.93 -22.49
CA ARG A 36 -7.51 -11.01 -23.24
C ARG A 36 -6.40 -11.63 -22.36
N ALA A 37 -6.36 -12.95 -22.27
CA ALA A 37 -5.36 -13.67 -21.47
C ALA A 37 -3.92 -13.47 -21.97
N ALA A 38 -3.76 -13.08 -23.25
CA ALA A 38 -2.46 -12.71 -23.82
C ALA A 38 -1.90 -11.39 -23.27
N LEU A 39 -2.71 -10.58 -22.57
CA LEU A 39 -2.21 -9.40 -21.87
C LEU A 39 -1.43 -9.88 -20.64
N GLY A 40 -0.11 -9.70 -20.64
CA GLY A 40 0.76 -10.03 -19.50
C GLY A 40 0.56 -9.15 -18.26
N TYR A 41 -0.49 -8.33 -18.22
CA TYR A 41 -0.84 -7.47 -17.09
C TYR A 41 -2.36 -7.24 -17.04
N ILE A 42 -2.88 -7.04 -15.83
CA ILE A 42 -4.26 -6.60 -15.59
C ILE A 42 -4.27 -5.07 -15.60
N PRO A 43 -5.13 -4.41 -16.40
CA PRO A 43 -5.23 -2.95 -16.39
C PRO A 43 -5.70 -2.48 -15.01
N VAL A 44 -4.84 -1.77 -14.29
CA VAL A 44 -5.16 -1.19 -12.98
C VAL A 44 -5.92 0.12 -13.19
N HIS A 45 -7.02 0.31 -12.47
CA HIS A 45 -7.77 1.56 -12.50
C HIS A 45 -6.89 2.71 -11.99
N ARG A 46 -6.98 3.90 -12.61
CA ARG A 46 -6.24 5.08 -12.12
C ARG A 46 -6.89 5.59 -10.84
N VAL A 47 -6.46 5.07 -9.70
CA VAL A 47 -6.90 5.56 -8.39
C VAL A 47 -6.04 6.77 -8.00
N LYS A 48 -6.68 7.83 -7.49
CA LYS A 48 -5.96 8.95 -6.90
C LYS A 48 -5.30 8.48 -5.61
N LEU A 49 -3.97 8.50 -5.57
CA LEU A 49 -3.22 8.15 -4.36
C LEU A 49 -3.56 9.14 -3.23
N PRO A 50 -3.75 8.65 -1.99
CA PRO A 50 -3.91 9.54 -0.86
C PRO A 50 -2.62 10.34 -0.67
N VAL A 51 -2.75 11.67 -0.60
CA VAL A 51 -1.64 12.56 -0.31
C VAL A 51 -1.79 13.02 1.13
N THR A 52 -0.73 12.90 1.93
CA THR A 52 -0.72 13.30 3.34
C THR A 52 0.31 14.39 3.58
N ALA A 53 -0.06 15.43 4.31
CA ALA A 53 0.87 16.44 4.83
C ALA A 53 1.43 16.01 6.20
N PRO A 54 2.48 16.66 6.73
CA PRO A 54 2.93 16.45 8.11
C PRO A 54 1.79 16.66 9.11
N GLN A 55 1.66 15.75 10.08
CA GLN A 55 0.63 15.77 11.11
C GLN A 55 1.22 15.65 12.51
N ARG A 56 0.59 16.28 13.49
CA ARG A 56 0.94 16.13 14.90
C ARG A 56 0.42 14.78 15.43
N ALA A 57 1.25 14.10 16.19
CA ALA A 57 0.94 12.86 16.88
C ALA A 57 1.34 12.94 18.35
N THR A 58 0.80 12.04 19.17
CA THR A 58 1.20 11.87 20.57
C THR A 58 2.18 10.71 20.67
N VAL A 59 3.30 10.88 21.37
CA VAL A 59 4.25 9.79 21.59
C VAL A 59 3.63 8.79 22.57
N LEU A 60 3.76 7.50 22.24
CA LEU A 60 3.31 6.41 23.11
C LEU A 60 4.49 5.63 23.71
N SER A 61 5.57 5.45 22.94
CA SER A 61 6.74 4.71 23.40
C SER A 61 8.01 5.18 22.71
N ASN A 62 9.10 5.22 23.47
CA ASN A 62 10.45 5.45 23.00
C ASN A 62 11.41 4.27 23.27
N ALA A 63 10.88 3.16 23.78
CA ALA A 63 11.64 1.97 24.15
C ALA A 63 11.97 1.13 22.91
N ASP A 64 12.70 1.72 21.96
CA ASP A 64 13.09 1.07 20.71
C ASP A 64 13.91 -0.22 20.98
N PRO A 65 13.41 -1.42 20.61
CA PRO A 65 14.09 -2.69 20.87
C PRO A 65 15.48 -2.78 20.22
N GLU A 66 15.72 -2.03 19.14
CA GLU A 66 17.01 -2.00 18.45
C GLU A 66 17.91 -0.85 18.92
N GLY A 67 17.45 -0.02 19.88
CA GLY A 67 18.24 1.07 20.43
C GLY A 67 18.61 2.17 19.42
N LYS A 68 17.85 2.32 18.33
CA LYS A 68 18.12 3.27 17.24
C LYS A 68 17.50 4.65 17.46
N GLY A 69 16.90 4.89 18.62
CA GLY A 69 16.22 6.15 18.94
C GLY A 69 14.94 6.38 18.13
N ARG A 70 14.25 5.30 17.73
CA ARG A 70 12.93 5.38 17.12
C ARG A 70 11.85 5.56 18.19
N ILE A 71 10.70 6.08 17.77
CA ILE A 71 9.52 6.23 18.63
C ILE A 71 8.30 5.57 17.99
N GLN A 72 7.33 5.18 18.82
CA GLN A 72 5.97 4.87 18.39
C GLN A 72 5.05 6.02 18.79
N VAL A 73 4.20 6.42 17.87
CA VAL A 73 3.25 7.52 18.08
C VAL A 73 1.84 7.08 17.77
N GLN A 74 0.86 7.81 18.28
CA GLN A 74 -0.54 7.70 17.90
C GLN A 74 -0.96 8.93 17.11
N MET A 75 -1.39 8.68 15.87
CA MET A 75 -2.02 9.71 15.03
C MET A 75 -3.45 10.00 15.50
N GLN A 76 -3.94 11.21 15.25
CA GLN A 76 -5.29 11.62 15.68
C GLN A 76 -6.40 10.68 15.15
N PHE A 77 -6.28 10.21 13.91
CA PHE A 77 -7.26 9.30 13.31
C PHE A 77 -7.17 7.86 13.85
N GLN A 78 -6.06 7.47 14.47
CA GLN A 78 -5.89 6.13 15.05
C GLN A 78 -6.50 6.01 16.44
N LYS A 79 -6.81 7.14 17.10
CA LYS A 79 -7.35 7.18 18.47
C LYS A 79 -8.57 6.30 18.66
N TYR A 80 -9.53 6.37 17.74
CA TYR A 80 -10.76 5.57 17.81
C TYR A 80 -10.52 4.07 17.69
N SER A 81 -9.43 3.66 17.04
CA SER A 81 -9.05 2.26 16.89
C SER A 81 -8.08 1.76 17.96
N GLY A 82 -7.61 2.64 18.86
CA GLY A 82 -6.59 2.31 19.86
C GLY A 82 -5.27 1.85 19.25
N LYS A 83 -4.98 2.23 17.99
CA LYS A 83 -3.79 1.80 17.26
C LYS A 83 -2.66 2.80 17.40
N GLU A 84 -1.46 2.30 17.12
CA GLU A 84 -0.21 3.05 17.10
C GLU A 84 0.53 2.84 15.78
N THR A 85 1.57 3.63 15.53
CA THR A 85 2.46 3.43 14.39
C THR A 85 3.49 2.33 14.67
N ASN A 86 4.09 1.82 13.60
CA ASN A 86 5.39 1.16 13.71
C ASN A 86 6.44 2.12 14.28
N TRP A 87 7.62 1.59 14.62
CA TRP A 87 8.79 2.38 15.02
C TRP A 87 9.21 3.35 13.92
N ILE A 88 8.98 4.65 14.14
CA ILE A 88 9.35 5.72 13.21
C ILE A 88 10.64 6.42 13.67
N ARG A 89 11.44 6.84 12.69
CA ARG A 89 12.69 7.56 12.95
C ARG A 89 12.39 8.99 13.39
N VAL A 90 13.13 9.47 14.39
CA VAL A 90 13.12 10.86 14.83
C VAL A 90 14.20 11.63 14.07
N LEU A 91 13.88 12.86 13.64
CA LEU A 91 14.88 13.77 13.11
C LEU A 91 15.75 14.28 14.27
N SER A 92 17.04 13.95 14.28
CA SER A 92 18.02 14.49 15.23
C SER A 92 18.82 15.62 14.56
N PRO A 93 19.13 16.72 15.26
CA PRO A 93 19.94 17.82 14.72
C PRO A 93 21.35 17.41 14.29
N ASP A 94 21.90 16.35 14.89
CA ASP A 94 23.18 15.75 14.53
C ASP A 94 23.09 14.23 14.77
N ALA A 95 23.43 13.45 13.74
CA ALA A 95 23.38 11.99 13.75
C ALA A 95 24.78 11.40 13.50
N GLY A 96 25.79 11.96 14.17
CA GLY A 96 27.20 11.55 14.04
C GLY A 96 27.55 10.29 14.82
N GLY A 97 27.86 9.19 14.11
CA GLY A 97 28.53 8.02 14.67
C GLY A 97 29.97 7.94 14.17
N THR A 98 30.96 8.08 15.04
CA THR A 98 32.34 7.65 14.71
C THR A 98 32.55 6.24 15.26
N GLY A 99 33.20 5.37 14.47
CA GLY A 99 33.43 3.94 14.80
C GLY A 99 34.31 3.68 16.05
N HIS A 100 34.61 4.71 16.83
CA HIS A 100 35.40 4.63 18.05
C HIS A 100 34.56 4.54 19.33
N VAL A 101 33.25 4.80 19.28
CA VAL A 101 32.37 4.73 20.46
C VAL A 101 31.01 4.12 20.09
N PRO A 102 30.46 3.17 20.86
CA PRO A 102 29.21 2.49 20.54
C PRO A 102 27.94 3.37 20.68
N LYS A 103 28.07 4.64 21.09
CA LYS A 103 26.96 5.58 21.24
C LYS A 103 27.14 6.76 20.28
N ASN A 104 26.04 7.14 19.64
CA ASN A 104 25.93 8.29 18.73
C ASN A 104 26.45 9.56 19.42
N ARG A 105 27.40 10.27 18.81
CA ARG A 105 27.84 11.61 19.22
C ARG A 105 27.01 12.63 18.44
N GLY A 106 25.81 12.90 18.94
CA GLY A 106 24.91 13.91 18.42
C GLY A 106 23.84 14.23 19.46
N TYR A 107 23.20 15.40 19.34
CA TYR A 107 22.08 15.76 20.21
C TYR A 107 20.89 14.85 19.92
N VAL A 108 20.66 13.87 20.79
CA VAL A 108 19.50 12.98 20.73
C VAL A 108 18.42 13.57 21.63
N PHE A 109 17.40 14.18 21.03
CA PHE A 109 16.16 14.54 21.72
C PHE A 109 15.08 13.55 21.30
N ILE A 110 14.69 12.67 22.23
CA ILE A 110 13.57 11.75 22.05
C ILE A 110 12.37 12.41 22.72
N PRO A 111 11.32 12.78 21.96
CA PRO A 111 10.12 13.35 22.56
C PRO A 111 9.43 12.31 23.46
N GLU A 112 8.88 12.79 24.57
CA GLU A 112 8.04 12.04 25.50
C GLU A 112 6.54 12.19 25.18
#